data_AF-A0A542BQN5-F1
#
_entry.id   AF-A0A542BQN5-F1
#
_cell.length_a   1.000
_cell.length_b   1.000
_cell.length_c   1.000
_cell.angle_alpha   90.00
_cell.angle_beta   90.00
_cell.angle_gamma   90.00
#
_symmetry.space_group_name_H-M   'P 1'
#
loop_
_entity.id
_entity.type
_entity.pdbx_description
1 polymer ?
#
loop_
_entity_poly.entity_id
_entity_poly.type
_entity_poly.pdbx_seq_one_letter_code
_entity_poly.pdbx_strand_id
1 'polypeptide(L)'
;MSDISTTLTTILHNELGITVENNAIERSFLDLGLDSIALMEFQFVVAKHYDIDENELNLIGEESLAILESRLITIRKGIVQCAIPLS
;
A
#
# COMPACT_ATOMS: atom_id res chain seq x y z
N MET A 1 4.78 -14.80 0.64
CA MET A 1 4.78 -13.33 0.66
C MET A 1 4.51 -12.88 -0.76
N SER A 2 3.41 -12.16 -1.01
CA SER A 2 3.06 -11.76 -2.36
C SER A 2 4.02 -10.67 -2.88
N ASP A 3 4.07 -10.49 -4.20
CA ASP A 3 4.91 -9.45 -4.82
C ASP A 3 4.55 -8.03 -4.32
N ILE A 4 3.26 -7.77 -4.04
CA ILE A 4 2.78 -6.48 -3.53
C ILE A 4 3.30 -6.22 -2.11
N SER A 5 3.14 -7.17 -1.18
CA SER A 5 3.66 -7.05 0.19
C SER A 5 5.17 -6.74 0.21
N THR A 6 5.94 -7.43 -0.62
CA THR A 6 7.39 -7.22 -0.77
C THR A 6 7.72 -5.82 -1.32
N THR A 7 6.91 -5.33 -2.25
CA THR A 7 7.06 -3.98 -2.81
C THR A 7 6.76 -2.92 -1.77
N LEU A 8 5.67 -3.06 -1.01
CA LEU A 8 5.30 -2.12 0.04
C LEU A 8 6.36 -2.03 1.14
N THR A 9 6.89 -3.17 1.60
CA THR A 9 7.98 -3.17 2.60
C THR A 9 9.26 -2.57 2.04
N THR A 10 9.55 -2.76 0.74
CA THR A 10 10.69 -2.13 0.07
C THR A 10 10.52 -0.60 -0.01
N ILE A 11 9.32 -0.10 -0.30
CA ILE A 11 9.03 1.34 -0.30
C ILE A 11 9.23 1.92 1.10
N LEU A 12 8.68 1.29 2.13
CA LEU A 12 8.86 1.72 3.51
C LEU A 12 10.34 1.80 3.90
N HIS A 13 11.12 0.79 3.51
CA HIS A 13 12.55 0.76 3.82
C HIS A 13 13.34 1.81 3.03
N ASN A 14 13.16 1.89 1.71
CA ASN A 14 14.02 2.71 0.85
C ASN A 14 13.67 4.20 0.89
N GLU A 15 12.38 4.52 0.99
CA GLU A 15 11.91 5.90 0.89
C GLU A 15 11.73 6.54 2.27
N LEU A 16 11.35 5.75 3.28
CA LEU A 16 11.05 6.24 4.62
C LEU A 16 12.04 5.74 5.70
N GLY A 17 12.97 4.84 5.34
CA GLY A 17 13.92 4.27 6.30
C GLY A 17 13.28 3.32 7.32
N ILE A 18 12.04 2.87 7.11
CA ILE A 18 11.29 2.04 8.03
C ILE A 18 11.52 0.58 7.70
N THR A 19 12.19 -0.14 8.62
CA THR A 19 12.38 -1.59 8.48
C THR A 19 11.15 -2.33 9.02
N VAL A 20 10.41 -2.99 8.14
CA VAL A 20 9.28 -3.84 8.52
C VAL A 20 9.73 -5.30 8.52
N GLU A 21 9.67 -5.94 9.68
CA GLU A 21 9.89 -7.38 9.80
C GLU A 21 8.76 -8.16 9.11
N ASN A 22 9.05 -9.34 8.55
CA ASN A 22 8.05 -10.15 7.83
C ASN A 22 6.77 -10.47 8.62
N ASN A 23 6.83 -10.50 9.96
CA ASN A 23 5.69 -10.77 10.82
C ASN A 23 4.89 -9.51 11.22
N ALA A 24 5.33 -8.32 10.79
CA ALA A 24 4.78 -7.04 11.20
C ALA A 24 3.78 -6.45 10.19
N ILE A 25 3.48 -7.15 9.09
CA ILE A 25 2.54 -6.70 8.05
C ILE A 25 1.09 -6.55 8.55
N GLU A 26 0.75 -7.22 9.64
CA GLU A 26 -0.56 -7.15 10.31
C GLU A 26 -0.63 -5.99 11.33
N ARG A 27 0.52 -5.37 11.67
CA ARG A 27 0.55 -4.23 12.60
C ARG A 27 0.03 -2.99 11.89
N SER A 28 -0.55 -2.08 12.68
CA SER A 28 -0.99 -0.80 12.16
C SER A 28 0.20 0.06 11.73
N PHE A 29 0.00 0.99 10.80
CA PHE A 29 1.05 1.94 10.40
C PHE A 29 1.56 2.75 11.59
N LEU A 30 0.69 3.11 12.54
CA LEU A 30 1.08 3.77 13.79
C LEU A 30 2.01 2.89 14.64
N ASP A 31 1.72 1.60 14.76
CA ASP A 31 2.58 0.65 15.50
C ASP A 31 3.93 0.41 14.81
N LEU A 32 3.99 0.65 13.49
CA LEU A 32 5.22 0.63 12.70
C LEU A 32 6.01 1.96 12.80
N GLY A 33 5.48 2.95 13.51
CA GLY A 33 6.11 4.25 13.70
C GLY A 33 5.88 5.23 12.55
N LEU A 34 4.92 4.98 11.66
CA LEU A 34 4.51 5.96 10.66
C LEU A 34 3.65 7.02 11.35
N ASP A 35 4.20 8.22 11.49
CA ASP A 35 3.42 9.40 11.84
C ASP A 35 2.56 9.88 10.65
N SER A 36 1.77 10.93 10.86
CA SER A 36 0.87 11.45 9.82
C SER A 36 1.60 11.97 8.57
N ILE A 37 2.86 12.40 8.69
CA ILE A 37 3.67 12.89 7.56
C ILE A 37 4.22 11.70 6.79
N ALA A 38 4.86 10.77 7.49
CA ALA A 38 5.38 9.53 6.90
C ALA A 38 4.26 8.72 6.23
N LEU A 39 3.05 8.71 6.80
CA LEU A 39 1.89 8.05 6.20
C LEU A 39 1.45 8.73 4.90
N MET A 40 1.45 10.06 4.85
CA MET A 40 1.11 10.83 3.65
C MET A 40 2.17 10.64 2.55
N GLU A 41 3.45 10.67 2.91
CA GLU A 41 4.55 10.38 1.98
C GLU A 41 4.46 8.95 1.45
N PHE A 42 4.20 7.97 2.33
CA PHE A 42 3.98 6.58 1.93
C PHE A 42 2.82 6.45 0.94
N GLN A 43 1.67 7.06 1.25
CA GLN A 43 0.51 7.07 0.37
C GLN A 43 0.87 7.62 -1.01
N PHE A 44 1.55 8.76 -1.07
CA PHE A 44 1.95 9.40 -2.32
C PHE A 44 2.85 8.49 -3.16
N VAL A 45 3.86 7.88 -2.54
CA VAL A 45 4.79 6.98 -3.24
C VAL A 45 4.08 5.72 -3.75
N VAL A 46 3.22 5.11 -2.94
CA VAL A 46 2.44 3.92 -3.33
C VAL A 46 1.47 4.26 -4.47
N ALA A 47 0.73 5.37 -4.36
CA ALA A 47 -0.18 5.85 -5.40
C ALA A 47 0.55 6.02 -6.73
N LYS A 48 1.70 6.71 -6.71
CA LYS A 48 2.56 6.91 -7.88
C LYS A 48 3.13 5.59 -8.42
N HIS A 49 3.53 4.66 -7.56
CA HIS A 49 4.10 3.37 -7.98
C HIS A 49 3.08 2.49 -8.71
N TYR A 50 1.82 2.51 -8.28
CA TYR A 50 0.75 1.70 -8.86
C TYR A 50 -0.12 2.45 -9.90
N ASP A 51 0.21 3.71 -10.19
CA ASP A 51 -0.57 4.60 -11.09
C ASP A 51 -2.04 4.74 -10.65
N ILE A 52 -2.24 4.95 -9.34
CA ILE A 52 -3.56 5.11 -8.69
C ILE A 52 -3.66 6.54 -8.16
N ASP A 53 -4.87 7.09 -8.09
CA ASP A 53 -5.12 8.37 -7.41
C ASP A 53 -4.87 8.24 -5.90
N GLU A 54 -4.11 9.17 -5.31
CA GLU A 54 -3.78 9.16 -3.88
C GLU A 54 -5.03 9.22 -2.98
N ASN A 55 -6.10 9.86 -3.44
CA ASN A 55 -7.37 9.95 -2.73
C ASN A 55 -8.13 8.62 -2.73
N GLU A 56 -7.84 7.70 -3.66
CA GLU A 56 -8.40 6.34 -3.64
C GLU A 56 -7.74 5.47 -2.57
N LEU A 57 -6.48 5.77 -2.21
CA LEU A 57 -5.77 5.06 -1.15
C LEU A 57 -6.16 5.56 0.24
N ASN A 58 -6.31 6.87 0.46
CA ASN A 58 -6.79 7.48 1.72
C ASN A 58 -6.37 6.68 2.98
N LEU A 59 -5.07 6.48 3.16
CA LEU A 59 -4.50 5.68 4.22
C LEU A 59 -4.79 6.34 5.58
N ILE A 60 -5.10 5.50 6.57
CA ILE A 60 -5.25 5.91 7.96
C ILE A 60 -4.23 5.17 8.82
N GLY A 61 -3.81 5.78 9.93
CA GLY A 61 -2.74 5.24 10.76
C GLY A 61 -3.07 3.86 11.36
N GLU A 62 -4.35 3.60 11.64
CA GLU A 62 -4.85 2.35 12.19
C GLU A 62 -4.92 1.20 11.16
N GLU A 63 -4.70 1.48 9.87
CA GLU A 63 -4.63 0.46 8.81
C GLU A 63 -3.29 -0.30 8.84
N SER A 64 -3.24 -1.50 8.27
CA SER A 64 -2.03 -2.33 8.14
C SER A 64 -1.64 -2.56 6.69
N LEU A 65 -0.40 -3.00 6.47
CA LEU A 65 0.09 -3.38 5.15
C LEU A 65 -0.75 -4.50 4.51
N ALA A 66 -1.27 -5.43 5.29
CA ALA A 66 -2.12 -6.51 4.80
C ALA A 66 -3.46 -6.01 4.22
N ILE A 67 -4.06 -4.99 4.86
CA ILE A 67 -5.30 -4.36 4.37
C ILE A 67 -5.01 -3.60 3.08
N LEU A 68 -3.93 -2.80 3.06
CA LEU A 68 -3.51 -2.07 1.86
C LEU A 68 -3.21 -3.01 0.69
N GLU A 69 -2.50 -4.11 0.93
CA GLU A 69 -2.24 -5.15 -0.06
C GLU A 69 -3.54 -5.68 -0.66
N SER A 70 -4.52 -6.03 0.19
CA SER A 70 -5.82 -6.54 -0.26
C SER A 70 -6.58 -5.52 -1.12
N ARG A 71 -6.49 -4.24 -0.78
CA ARG A 71 -7.08 -3.15 -1.56
C ARG A 71 -6.40 -2.98 -2.91
N LEU A 72 -5.07 -2.97 -2.95
CA LEU A 72 -4.30 -2.88 -4.21
C LEU A 72 -4.58 -4.07 -5.14
N ILE A 73 -4.70 -5.28 -4.59
CA ILE A 73 -5.12 -6.46 -5.36
C ILE A 73 -6.50 -6.25 -5.96
N THR A 74 -7.43 -5.69 -5.19
CA THR A 74 -8.81 -5.44 -5.64
C THR A 74 -8.86 -4.37 -6.72
N ILE A 75 -8.15 -3.25 -6.56
CA ILE A 75 -8.06 -2.18 -7.56
C ILE A 75 -7.47 -2.72 -8.86
N ARG A 76 -6.34 -3.45 -8.78
CA ARG A 76 -5.71 -4.07 -9.95
C ARG A 76 -6.63 -5.05 -10.67
N LYS A 77 -7.42 -5.85 -9.94
CA LYS A 77 -8.41 -6.76 -10.54
C LYS A 77 -9.61 -6.02 -11.14
N GLY A 78 -10.06 -4.93 -10.51
CA GLY A 78 -11.14 -4.08 -11.03
C GLY A 78 -10.79 -3.40 -12.36
N ILE A 79 -9.53 -2.98 -12.53
CA ILE A 79 -9.02 -2.44 -13.80
C ILE A 79 -9.05 -3.51 -14.90
N VAL A 80 -8.69 -4.76 -14.60
CA VAL A 80 -8.69 -5.86 -15.57
C VAL A 80 -10.12 -6.23 -16.01
N GLN A 81 -11.11 -6.09 -15.13
CA GLN A 81 -12.50 -6.46 -15.45
C GLN A 81 -13.22 -5.41 -16.31
N CYS A 82 -12.81 -4.14 -16.26
CA CYS A 82 -13.32 -3.10 -17.17
C CYS A 82 -12.76 -3.20 -18.61
N ALA A 83 -11.68 -3.97 -18.81
CA ALA A 83 -11.01 -4.10 -20.12
C ALA A 83 -11.60 -5.19 -21.04
N ILE A 84 -12.71 -5.83 -20.67
CA ILE A 84 -13.40 -6.80 -21.54
C ILE A 84 -14.61 -6.11 -22.18
N PRO A 85 -14.55 -5.68 -23.45
CA PRO A 85 -15.77 -5.37 -24.17
C PRO A 85 -16.54 -6.68 -24.36
N LEU A 86 -17.75 -6.77 -23.79
CA LEU A 86 -18.72 -7.78 -24.22
C LEU A 86 -18.98 -7.54 -25.71
N SER A 87 -18.40 -8.40 -26.56
CA SER A 87 -18.84 -8.61 -27.94
C SER A 87 -20.05 -9.53 -27.96
#